data_AF-A0A9W8GPW9-F1
#
_entry.id   AF-A0A9W8GPW9-F1
#
_cell.length_a   1.000
_cell.length_b   1.000
_cell.length_c   1.000
_cell.angle_alpha   90.00
_cell.angle_beta   90.00
_cell.angle_gamma   90.00
#
_symmetry.space_group_name_H-M   'P 1'
#
loop_
_entity.id
_entity.type
_entity.pdbx_description
1 polymer ?
#
loop_
_entity_poly.entity_id
_entity_poly.type
_entity_poly.pdbx_seq_one_letter_code
_entity_poly.pdbx_strand_id
1 'polypeptide(L)'
;MLIRIRSPDGMHRIEAGLKDTLAQLLEKLAPVMNAPSPDAIVLTRDVGGQSILAEFEQSIISLGLKHGDMLFATVAPSARPSVEPTGAQPSASSRNRPAAGSFIVQEDVDSQLEKDDGLIRRKRDTKFCKHGANAMCEYCTPTEPYDAGYLAENKIKHMSFHAYLRKILAQSKIRGDISGGIPPNIPLPLEDLDYCVKPHCLSGHAPWPEGICTKCQPSAVTLQRQPFRM
;
A
#
# COMPACT_ATOMS: atom_id res chain seq x y z
N MET A 1 15.79 -24.63 -24.91
CA MET A 1 14.98 -24.73 -23.68
C MET A 1 14.19 -23.43 -23.52
N LEU A 2 13.01 -23.48 -22.90
CA LEU A 2 12.15 -22.30 -22.74
C LEU A 2 12.25 -21.80 -21.29
N ILE A 3 12.62 -20.54 -21.10
CA ILE A 3 12.72 -19.89 -19.79
C ILE A 3 11.62 -18.84 -19.70
N ARG A 4 10.89 -18.80 -18.58
CA ARG A 4 9.83 -17.82 -18.33
C ARG A 4 10.42 -16.67 -17.52
N ILE A 5 10.21 -15.44 -17.95
CA ILE A 5 10.75 -14.25 -17.31
C ILE A 5 9.59 -13.33 -16.96
N ARG A 6 9.48 -12.96 -15.68
CA ARG A 6 8.48 -12.01 -15.20
C ARG A 6 9.16 -10.67 -14.96
N SER A 7 8.74 -9.67 -15.71
CA SER A 7 9.14 -8.27 -15.57
C SER A 7 7.95 -7.42 -15.09
N PRO A 8 8.17 -6.14 -14.70
CA PRO A 8 7.09 -5.19 -14.45
C PRO A 8 6.11 -5.04 -15.63
N ASP A 9 6.60 -5.26 -16.86
CA ASP A 9 5.82 -5.13 -18.10
C ASP A 9 5.04 -6.40 -18.48
N GLY A 10 5.30 -7.53 -17.82
CA GLY A 10 4.53 -8.76 -18.01
C GLY A 10 5.35 -10.04 -17.94
N MET A 11 4.81 -11.12 -18.51
CA MET A 11 5.45 -12.43 -18.55
C MET A 11 5.96 -12.71 -19.96
N HIS A 12 7.27 -12.86 -20.11
CA HIS A 12 7.95 -13.14 -21.36
C HIS A 12 8.46 -14.58 -21.37
N ARG A 13 8.52 -15.19 -22.55
CA ARG A 13 9.06 -16.55 -22.75
C ARG A 13 10.21 -16.44 -23.72
N ILE A 14 11.41 -16.82 -23.30
CA ILE A 14 12.62 -16.73 -24.12
C ILE A 14 13.16 -18.14 -24.39
N GLU A 15 13.53 -18.36 -25.65
CA GLU A 15 14.23 -19.56 -26.08
C GLU A 15 15.74 -19.40 -25.86
N ALA A 16 16.28 -20.26 -25.01
CA ALA A 16 17.69 -20.29 -24.66
C ALA A 16 18.31 -21.66 -25.02
N GLY A 17 19.51 -21.68 -25.57
CA GLY A 17 20.30 -22.88 -25.78
C GLY A 17 20.89 -23.42 -24.48
N LEU A 18 21.18 -24.73 -24.44
CA LEU A 18 21.86 -25.37 -23.30
C LEU A 18 23.29 -24.84 -23.08
N LYS A 19 23.94 -24.35 -24.14
CA LYS A 19 25.30 -23.79 -24.07
C LYS A 19 25.34 -22.26 -24.07
N ASP A 20 24.18 -21.61 -24.10
CA ASP A 20 24.11 -20.15 -24.15
C ASP A 20 24.57 -19.57 -22.80
N THR A 21 25.23 -18.41 -22.86
CA THR A 21 25.67 -17.66 -21.67
C THR A 21 24.58 -16.72 -21.19
N LEU A 22 24.68 -16.27 -19.94
CA LEU A 22 23.74 -15.31 -19.37
C LEU A 22 23.73 -13.97 -20.13
N ALA A 23 24.88 -13.53 -20.66
CA ALA A 23 24.97 -12.36 -21.54
C ALA A 23 24.07 -12.47 -22.78
N GLN A 24 24.08 -13.62 -23.46
CA GLN A 24 23.24 -13.86 -24.65
C GLN A 24 21.75 -13.91 -24.31
N LEU A 25 21.41 -14.34 -23.09
CA LEU A 25 20.03 -14.30 -22.60
C LEU A 25 19.57 -12.86 -22.34
N LEU A 26 20.43 -12.02 -21.75
CA LEU A 26 20.17 -10.61 -21.50
C LEU A 26 20.05 -9.79 -22.78
N GLU A 27 20.89 -10.06 -23.79
CA GLU A 27 20.78 -9.43 -25.12
C GLU A 27 19.44 -9.74 -25.80
N LYS A 28 18.92 -10.96 -25.66
CA LYS A 28 17.59 -11.34 -26.17
C LYS A 28 16.45 -10.71 -25.36
N LEU A 29 16.68 -10.41 -24.08
CA LEU A 29 15.69 -9.85 -23.16
C LEU A 29 15.59 -8.32 -23.25
N ALA A 30 16.70 -7.62 -23.52
CA ALA A 30 16.76 -6.17 -23.65
C ALA A 30 15.74 -5.56 -24.62
N PRO A 31 15.58 -6.06 -25.87
CA PRO A 31 14.59 -5.52 -26.81
C PRO A 31 13.15 -5.87 -26.40
N VAL A 32 12.94 -6.96 -25.66
CA VAL A 32 11.61 -7.40 -25.20
C VAL A 32 11.12 -6.57 -24.01
N MET A 33 12.05 -6.12 -23.16
CA MET A 33 11.77 -5.29 -21.98
C MET A 33 11.95 -3.78 -22.21
N ASN A 34 12.29 -3.35 -23.43
CA ASN A 34 12.62 -1.96 -23.75
C ASN A 34 13.68 -1.36 -22.81
N ALA A 35 14.66 -2.18 -22.39
CA ALA A 35 15.71 -1.77 -21.47
C ALA A 35 16.80 -0.97 -22.22
N PRO A 36 17.37 0.10 -21.63
CA PRO A 36 18.35 0.96 -22.30
C PRO A 36 19.69 0.26 -22.56
N SER A 37 20.01 -0.79 -21.80
CA SER A 37 21.18 -1.65 -22.01
C SER A 37 20.97 -3.02 -21.34
N PRO A 38 21.62 -4.10 -21.83
CA PRO A 38 21.53 -5.43 -21.21
C PRO A 38 22.06 -5.47 -19.77
N ASP A 39 23.03 -4.60 -19.44
CA ASP A 39 23.62 -4.48 -18.10
C ASP A 39 22.68 -3.84 -17.06
N ALA A 40 21.64 -3.14 -17.53
CA ALA A 40 20.65 -2.54 -16.64
C ALA A 40 19.65 -3.58 -16.10
N ILE A 41 19.68 -4.81 -16.60
CA ILE A 41 18.72 -5.86 -16.25
C ILE A 41 19.29 -6.74 -15.14
N VAL A 42 18.61 -6.75 -13.99
CA VAL A 42 18.91 -7.63 -12.87
C VAL A 42 17.98 -8.83 -12.90
N LEU A 43 18.53 -10.05 -12.94
CA LEU A 43 17.79 -11.30 -12.89
C LEU A 43 17.83 -11.92 -11.48
N THR A 44 16.67 -12.35 -10.99
CA THR A 44 16.49 -12.96 -9.66
C THR A 44 15.69 -14.25 -9.78
N ARG A 45 16.02 -15.29 -8.98
CA ARG A 45 15.32 -16.58 -9.00
C ARG A 45 14.08 -16.62 -8.09
N ASP A 46 13.99 -15.73 -7.11
CA ASP A 46 12.85 -15.64 -6.18
C ASP A 46 12.39 -14.18 -5.98
N VAL A 47 11.16 -14.00 -5.50
CA VAL A 47 10.50 -12.68 -5.33
C VAL A 47 11.09 -11.89 -4.15
N GLY A 48 11.89 -12.52 -3.28
CA GLY A 48 12.39 -11.94 -2.03
C GLY A 48 13.86 -12.19 -1.67
N GLY A 49 14.70 -12.75 -2.55
CA GLY A 49 16.10 -12.98 -2.16
C GLY A 49 17.04 -13.55 -3.23
N GLN A 50 18.29 -13.10 -3.11
CA GLN A 50 19.49 -13.34 -3.94
C GLN A 50 19.34 -13.01 -5.43
N SER A 51 19.65 -11.74 -5.74
CA SER A 51 20.04 -11.33 -7.10
C SER A 51 21.10 -12.28 -7.60
N ILE A 52 20.92 -12.79 -8.81
CA ILE A 52 21.99 -13.51 -9.49
C ILE A 52 22.99 -12.42 -9.92
N LEU A 53 23.90 -12.04 -9.03
CA LEU A 53 25.14 -11.35 -9.43
C LEU A 53 26.05 -12.38 -10.11
N ALA A 54 25.53 -13.09 -11.10
CA ALA A 54 26.35 -13.95 -11.92
C ALA A 54 27.18 -13.02 -12.80
N GLU A 55 28.49 -13.19 -12.70
CA GLU A 55 29.40 -12.77 -13.74
C GLU A 55 28.82 -13.22 -15.10
N PHE A 56 28.73 -12.29 -16.04
CA PHE A 56 28.07 -12.43 -17.35
C PHE A 56 28.56 -13.65 -18.18
N GLU A 57 29.63 -14.31 -17.75
CA GLU A 57 30.31 -15.42 -18.41
C GLU A 57 29.79 -16.82 -18.00
N GLN A 58 28.88 -16.94 -17.03
CA GLN A 58 28.36 -18.25 -16.65
C GLN A 58 27.34 -18.81 -17.66
N SER A 59 27.46 -20.11 -17.94
CA SER A 59 26.52 -20.84 -18.80
C SER A 59 25.20 -21.14 -18.07
N ILE A 60 24.11 -21.25 -18.82
CA ILE A 60 22.77 -21.56 -18.28
C ILE A 60 22.76 -22.91 -17.51
N ILE A 61 23.63 -23.86 -17.87
CA ILE A 61 23.80 -25.13 -17.16
C ILE A 61 24.47 -24.94 -15.79
N SER A 62 25.51 -24.12 -15.70
CA SER A 62 26.20 -23.83 -14.42
C SER A 62 25.30 -23.08 -13.43
N LEU A 63 24.32 -22.34 -13.93
CA LEU A 63 23.28 -21.65 -13.15
C LEU A 63 22.12 -22.58 -12.72
N GLY A 64 22.15 -23.86 -13.13
CA GLY A 64 21.16 -24.86 -12.77
C GLY A 64 19.75 -24.52 -13.27
N LEU A 65 19.63 -23.79 -14.38
CA LEU A 65 18.34 -23.42 -14.98
C LEU A 65 17.80 -24.57 -15.83
N LYS A 66 16.55 -24.95 -15.60
CA LYS A 66 15.86 -26.03 -16.32
C LYS A 66 14.81 -25.47 -17.28
N HIS A 67 14.36 -26.33 -18.19
CA HIS A 67 13.22 -26.01 -19.06
C HIS A 67 11.98 -25.71 -18.21
N GLY A 68 11.42 -24.51 -18.37
CA GLY A 68 10.21 -24.07 -17.66
C GLY A 68 10.47 -23.27 -16.38
N ASP A 69 11.73 -23.06 -15.99
CA ASP A 69 12.07 -22.23 -14.82
C ASP A 69 11.61 -20.78 -15.01
N MET A 70 11.16 -20.18 -13.90
CA MET A 70 10.69 -18.80 -13.84
C MET A 70 11.76 -17.92 -13.19
N LEU A 71 12.15 -16.86 -13.89
CA LEU A 71 13.05 -15.82 -13.41
C LEU A 71 12.31 -14.48 -13.33
N PHE A 72 12.76 -13.61 -12.45
CA PHE A 72 12.25 -12.27 -12.28
C PHE A 72 13.28 -11.27 -12.79
N ALA A 73 12.87 -10.33 -13.64
CA ALA A 73 13.73 -9.32 -14.21
C ALA A 73 13.31 -7.92 -13.76
N THR A 74 14.26 -7.11 -13.26
CA THR A 74 14.03 -5.70 -12.94
C THR A 74 15.08 -4.83 -13.64
N VAL A 75 14.68 -3.65 -14.11
CA VAL A 75 15.61 -2.68 -14.70
C VAL A 75 16.10 -1.76 -13.59
N ALA A 76 17.41 -1.74 -13.35
CA ALA A 76 18.03 -0.79 -12.44
C ALA A 76 18.01 0.62 -13.07
N PRO A 77 17.56 1.66 -12.35
CA PRO A 77 17.60 3.03 -12.87
C PRO A 77 19.07 3.46 -13.03
N SER A 78 19.50 3.64 -14.28
CA SER A 78 20.86 4.08 -14.62
C SER A 78 21.07 5.53 -14.18
N ALA A 79 22.00 5.73 -13.23
CA ALA A 79 22.45 7.04 -12.79
C ALA A 79 23.42 7.65 -13.81
N ARG A 80 23.20 8.92 -14.22
CA ARG A 80 24.19 9.84 -14.82
C ARG A 80 23.58 11.24 -15.03
N PRO A 81 24.37 12.33 -15.07
CA PRO A 81 25.44 12.75 -14.17
C PRO A 81 25.08 14.05 -13.41
N SER A 82 25.79 14.30 -12.30
CA SER A 82 25.65 15.51 -11.48
C SER A 82 26.13 16.76 -12.23
N VAL A 83 25.24 17.75 -12.35
CA VAL A 83 25.60 19.17 -12.49
C VAL A 83 24.69 19.95 -11.55
N GLU A 84 25.30 20.51 -10.51
CA GLU A 84 24.68 21.50 -9.64
C GLU A 84 24.26 22.73 -10.47
N PRO A 85 23.16 23.37 -10.09
CA PRO A 85 23.39 24.66 -9.46
C PRO A 85 22.59 24.84 -8.17
N THR A 86 23.29 25.45 -7.22
CA THR A 86 22.77 26.06 -6.00
C THR A 86 21.64 27.05 -6.31
N GLY A 87 20.49 26.87 -5.67
CA GLY A 87 19.39 27.82 -5.69
C GLY A 87 18.35 27.45 -4.63
N ALA A 88 18.29 28.24 -3.56
CA ALA A 88 17.45 27.99 -2.40
C ALA A 88 15.95 28.33 -2.61
N GLN A 89 15.10 27.56 -1.91
CA GLN A 89 13.70 27.81 -1.50
C GLN A 89 12.54 27.41 -2.45
N PRO A 90 11.31 27.18 -1.94
CA PRO A 90 10.91 26.49 -0.70
C PRO A 90 9.84 25.39 -0.93
N SER A 91 9.77 24.46 0.04
CA SER A 91 8.66 23.59 0.43
C SER A 91 7.47 23.41 -0.52
N ALA A 92 7.46 22.28 -1.25
CA ALA A 92 6.23 21.62 -1.68
C ALA A 92 6.25 20.19 -1.16
N SER A 93 5.22 19.81 -0.41
CA SER A 93 5.05 18.49 0.21
C SER A 93 5.20 17.38 -0.83
N SER A 94 6.38 16.75 -0.85
CA SER A 94 6.63 15.53 -1.59
C SER A 94 5.77 14.43 -0.96
N ARG A 95 4.77 13.96 -1.72
CA ARG A 95 4.08 12.71 -1.43
C ARG A 95 5.10 11.58 -1.53
N ASN A 96 5.71 11.22 -0.40
CA ASN A 96 6.44 9.97 -0.26
C ASN A 96 5.44 8.82 -0.37
N ARG A 97 5.11 8.42 -1.59
CA ARG A 97 4.52 7.10 -1.81
C ARG A 97 5.62 6.08 -1.50
N PRO A 98 5.41 5.16 -0.54
CA PRO A 98 6.36 4.10 -0.30
C PRO A 98 6.52 3.27 -1.58
N ALA A 99 7.76 2.91 -1.91
CA ALA A 99 8.03 2.01 -3.02
C ALA A 99 7.28 0.69 -2.80
N ALA A 100 6.69 0.14 -3.86
CA ALA A 100 5.95 -1.12 -3.82
C ALA A 100 6.85 -2.22 -3.22
N GLY A 101 6.52 -2.67 -2.00
CA GLY A 101 7.31 -3.64 -1.23
C GLY A 101 7.89 -3.13 0.09
N SER A 102 7.76 -1.85 0.41
CA SER A 102 8.08 -1.34 1.76
C SER A 102 6.92 -1.59 2.72
N PHE A 103 7.15 -2.43 3.73
CA PHE A 103 6.25 -2.54 4.87
C PHE A 103 6.35 -1.21 5.64
N ILE A 104 5.25 -0.46 5.66
CA ILE A 104 5.15 0.75 6.49
C ILE A 104 5.12 0.27 7.93
N VAL A 105 6.17 0.61 8.69
CA VAL A 105 6.21 0.36 10.13
C VAL A 105 5.47 1.50 10.80
N GLN A 106 4.44 1.15 11.55
CA GLN A 106 3.64 2.08 12.34
C GLN A 106 4.44 2.57 13.56
N GLU A 107 4.13 3.77 14.04
CA GLU A 107 4.76 4.27 15.27
C GLU A 107 4.35 3.44 16.49
N ASP A 108 5.22 3.41 17.51
CA ASP A 108 4.96 2.68 18.75
C ASP A 108 3.69 3.18 19.47
N VAL A 109 3.41 4.50 19.36
CA VAL A 109 2.23 5.12 19.97
C VAL A 109 0.95 4.59 19.34
N ASP A 110 0.87 4.56 18.01
CA ASP A 110 -0.32 4.07 17.34
C ASP A 110 -0.51 2.56 17.57
N SER A 111 0.61 1.81 17.64
CA SER A 111 0.63 0.38 17.97
C SER A 111 0.10 0.09 19.39
N GLN A 112 0.24 1.03 20.33
CA GLN A 112 -0.35 0.94 21.67
C GLN A 112 -1.83 1.29 21.64
N LEU A 113 -2.21 2.41 21.01
CA LEU A 113 -3.59 2.87 20.92
C LEU A 113 -4.52 1.90 20.18
N GLU A 114 -3.95 1.11 19.27
CA GLU A 114 -4.68 0.07 18.56
C GLU A 114 -5.08 -1.11 19.47
N LYS A 115 -4.23 -1.47 20.45
CA LYS A 115 -4.49 -2.56 21.39
C LYS A 115 -5.54 -2.23 22.44
N ASP A 116 -5.70 -0.94 22.76
CA ASP A 116 -6.68 -0.49 23.76
C ASP A 116 -8.11 -0.51 23.20
N ASP A 117 -9.08 -1.09 23.92
CA ASP A 117 -10.48 -1.18 23.46
C ASP A 117 -11.15 0.20 23.27
N GLY A 118 -10.73 1.19 24.06
CA GLY A 118 -11.32 2.53 24.11
C GLY A 118 -12.75 2.56 24.67
N LEU A 119 -13.21 1.48 25.32
CA LEU A 119 -14.59 1.38 25.81
C LEU A 119 -14.81 2.27 27.04
N ILE A 120 -15.84 3.10 26.97
CA ILE A 120 -16.17 4.06 28.04
C ILE A 120 -17.09 3.36 29.05
N ARG A 121 -16.54 3.04 30.23
CA ARG A 121 -17.28 2.36 31.30
C ARG A 121 -18.24 3.32 32.01
N ARG A 122 -19.55 3.10 31.85
CA ARG A 122 -20.59 3.88 32.52
C ARG A 122 -20.88 3.34 33.93
N LYS A 123 -21.23 4.25 34.84
CA LYS A 123 -21.75 3.89 36.17
C LYS A 123 -23.20 3.42 36.05
N ARG A 124 -23.65 2.68 37.06
CA ARG A 124 -25.04 2.29 37.19
C ARG A 124 -25.94 3.51 37.35
N ASP A 125 -26.96 3.61 36.51
CA ASP A 125 -28.01 4.61 36.66
C ASP A 125 -28.99 4.16 37.76
N THR A 126 -29.21 5.00 38.77
CA THR A 126 -30.11 4.69 39.90
C THR A 126 -31.58 4.66 39.52
N LYS A 127 -31.97 5.30 38.41
CA LYS A 127 -33.36 5.43 37.95
C LYS A 127 -33.73 4.34 36.95
N PHE A 128 -32.81 4.02 36.03
CA PHE A 128 -33.12 3.14 34.89
C PHE A 128 -32.54 1.72 35.03
N CYS A 129 -31.51 1.48 35.84
CA CYS A 129 -30.94 0.14 35.99
C CYS A 129 -31.75 -0.75 36.94
N LYS A 130 -32.54 -1.68 36.39
CA LYS A 130 -33.37 -2.65 37.15
C LYS A 130 -32.76 -4.06 37.18
N HIS A 131 -31.51 -4.18 37.63
CA HIS A 131 -30.79 -5.47 37.63
C HIS A 131 -30.01 -5.70 38.94
N GLY A 132 -29.26 -6.80 39.08
CA GLY A 132 -28.35 -7.01 40.22
C GLY A 132 -27.03 -6.24 40.06
N ALA A 133 -26.14 -6.26 41.07
CA ALA A 133 -24.84 -5.58 41.03
C ALA A 133 -23.92 -6.06 39.89
N ASN A 134 -23.98 -7.36 39.55
CA ASN A 134 -23.13 -7.99 38.53
C ASN A 134 -23.79 -8.13 37.16
N ALA A 135 -24.98 -7.54 36.99
CA ALA A 135 -25.69 -7.54 35.72
C ALA A 135 -25.53 -6.17 35.04
N MET A 136 -25.70 -6.14 33.73
CA MET A 136 -25.62 -4.91 32.92
C MET A 136 -26.85 -4.80 32.01
N CYS A 137 -27.28 -3.57 31.74
CA CYS A 137 -28.36 -3.23 30.83
C CYS A 137 -27.93 -2.10 29.90
N GLU A 138 -28.77 -1.72 28.95
CA GLU A 138 -28.52 -0.64 27.98
C GLU A 138 -28.12 0.70 28.60
N TYR A 139 -28.43 0.96 29.88
CA TYR A 139 -28.07 2.20 30.57
C TYR A 139 -26.71 2.16 31.29
N CYS A 140 -26.12 0.97 31.49
CA CYS A 140 -24.82 0.83 32.15
C CYS A 140 -23.81 -0.04 31.38
N THR A 141 -24.16 -0.48 30.17
CA THR A 141 -23.19 -1.06 29.24
C THR A 141 -22.11 -0.03 28.87
N PRO A 142 -20.85 -0.46 28.72
CA PRO A 142 -19.81 0.38 28.15
C PRO A 142 -20.24 0.92 26.80
N THR A 143 -19.97 2.20 26.56
CA THR A 143 -20.27 2.84 25.28
C THR A 143 -19.02 2.93 24.43
N GLU A 144 -19.25 2.98 23.12
CA GLU A 144 -18.19 3.14 22.13
C GLU A 144 -17.52 4.51 22.24
N PRO A 145 -16.21 4.62 21.96
CA PRO A 145 -15.49 5.90 22.03
C PRO A 145 -15.96 6.95 21.01
N TYR A 146 -16.72 6.55 19.99
CA TYR A 146 -17.30 7.43 18.98
C TYR A 146 -18.79 7.77 19.23
N ASP A 147 -19.32 7.45 20.41
CA ASP A 147 -20.71 7.76 20.78
C ASP A 147 -20.98 9.27 20.78
N ALA A 148 -22.03 9.69 20.06
CA ALA A 148 -22.35 11.10 19.89
C ALA A 148 -22.84 11.76 21.19
N GLY A 149 -23.52 11.00 22.06
CA GLY A 149 -24.01 11.48 23.35
C GLY A 149 -22.85 11.81 24.29
N TYR A 150 -21.93 10.88 24.45
CA TYR A 150 -20.74 11.06 25.29
C TYR A 150 -19.86 12.23 24.82
N LEU A 151 -19.63 12.34 23.51
CA LEU A 151 -18.83 13.44 22.96
C LEU A 151 -19.48 14.80 23.24
N ALA A 152 -20.81 14.90 23.11
CA ALA A 152 -21.55 16.13 23.40
C ALA A 152 -21.51 16.50 24.89
N GLU A 153 -21.75 15.54 25.78
CA GLU A 153 -21.73 15.73 27.24
C GLU A 153 -20.37 16.25 27.74
N ASN A 154 -19.28 15.72 27.19
CA ASN A 154 -17.91 16.09 27.55
C ASN A 154 -17.36 17.26 26.72
N LYS A 155 -18.18 17.91 25.90
CA LYS A 155 -17.80 19.06 25.03
C LYS A 155 -16.64 18.72 24.08
N ILE A 156 -16.57 17.49 23.61
CA ILE A 156 -15.58 17.00 22.64
C ILE A 156 -16.10 17.28 21.23
N LYS A 157 -15.41 18.17 20.50
CA LYS A 157 -15.86 18.63 19.16
C LYS A 157 -15.62 17.61 18.04
N HIS A 158 -14.52 16.86 18.15
CA HIS A 158 -14.09 15.88 17.15
C HIS A 158 -13.63 14.62 17.86
N MET A 159 -14.02 13.45 17.33
CA MET A 159 -13.47 12.19 17.82
C MET A 159 -11.99 12.05 17.44
N SER A 160 -11.24 11.22 18.17
CA SER A 160 -9.87 10.86 17.76
C SER A 160 -9.88 10.02 16.49
N PHE A 161 -8.77 9.99 15.77
CA PHE A 161 -8.63 9.17 14.59
C PHE A 161 -8.86 7.68 14.89
N HIS A 162 -8.30 7.15 15.99
CA HIS A 162 -8.55 5.76 16.40
C HIS A 162 -10.03 5.47 16.71
N ALA A 163 -10.78 6.41 17.30
CA ALA A 163 -12.22 6.25 17.49
C ALA A 163 -12.97 6.24 16.16
N TYR A 164 -12.53 7.05 15.19
CA TYR A 164 -13.05 7.03 13.82
C TYR A 164 -12.73 5.72 13.10
N LEU A 165 -11.52 5.17 13.25
CA LEU A 165 -11.15 3.85 12.73
C LEU A 165 -12.07 2.76 13.27
N ARG A 166 -12.30 2.74 14.59
CA ARG A 166 -13.23 1.79 15.21
C ARG A 166 -14.65 1.94 14.66
N LYS A 167 -15.11 3.18 14.43
CA LYS A 167 -16.42 3.46 13.83
C LYS A 167 -16.56 2.91 12.41
N ILE A 168 -15.61 3.18 11.52
CA ILE A 168 -15.67 2.72 10.12
C ILE A 168 -15.55 1.19 10.04
N LEU A 169 -14.77 0.56 10.93
CA LEU A 169 -14.64 -0.90 11.01
C LEU A 169 -15.92 -1.57 11.53
N ALA A 170 -16.55 -0.98 12.56
CA ALA A 170 -17.85 -1.46 13.04
C ALA A 170 -18.94 -1.38 11.94
N GLN A 171 -18.88 -0.34 11.10
CA GLN A 171 -19.80 -0.15 9.97
C GLN A 171 -19.53 -1.11 8.79
N SER A 172 -18.28 -1.49 8.55
CA SER A 172 -17.90 -2.31 7.39
C SER A 172 -18.25 -3.79 7.51
N LYS A 173 -18.89 -4.23 8.61
CA LYS A 173 -19.22 -5.64 8.92
C LYS A 173 -18.00 -6.59 8.87
N ILE A 174 -16.79 -6.05 8.93
CA ILE A 174 -15.57 -6.85 9.06
C ILE A 174 -15.55 -7.36 10.51
N ARG A 175 -16.17 -8.52 10.72
CA ARG A 175 -16.25 -9.17 12.03
C ARG A 175 -14.91 -9.82 12.38
N GLY A 176 -13.96 -9.01 12.80
CA GLY A 176 -12.85 -9.42 13.66
C GLY A 176 -12.98 -8.65 14.96
N ASP A 177 -12.78 -9.32 16.09
CA ASP A 177 -12.71 -8.65 17.38
C ASP A 177 -11.52 -7.67 17.36
N ILE A 178 -11.79 -6.38 17.18
CA ILE A 178 -10.78 -5.31 17.09
C ILE A 178 -10.14 -5.06 18.48
N SER A 179 -10.52 -5.82 19.51
CA SER A 179 -9.87 -5.83 20.81
C SER A 179 -8.41 -6.31 20.76
N GLY A 180 -8.00 -6.96 19.66
CA GLY A 180 -6.62 -7.42 19.42
C GLY A 180 -5.86 -6.64 18.33
N GLY A 181 -6.41 -5.53 17.84
CA GLY A 181 -5.90 -4.80 16.68
C GLY A 181 -6.43 -5.31 15.34
N ILE A 182 -6.17 -4.56 14.28
CA ILE A 182 -6.53 -4.88 12.90
C ILE A 182 -5.49 -5.89 12.39
N PRO A 183 -5.89 -7.13 12.06
CA PRO A 183 -4.96 -8.07 11.44
C PRO A 183 -4.48 -7.54 10.07
N PRO A 184 -3.21 -7.79 9.70
CA PRO A 184 -2.51 -7.11 8.60
C PRO A 184 -3.11 -7.36 7.20
N ASN A 185 -4.03 -8.32 7.06
CA ASN A 185 -4.67 -8.69 5.79
C ASN A 185 -6.11 -8.21 5.65
N ILE A 186 -6.62 -7.41 6.60
CA ILE A 186 -7.94 -6.80 6.49
C ILE A 186 -7.80 -5.47 5.74
N PRO A 187 -8.48 -5.29 4.59
CA PRO A 187 -8.50 -4.01 3.92
C PRO A 187 -9.21 -3.00 4.84
N LEU A 188 -8.45 -2.06 5.36
CA LEU A 188 -9.03 -0.93 6.07
C LEU A 188 -9.82 -0.08 5.09
N PRO A 189 -11.03 0.36 5.45
CA PRO A 189 -11.80 1.30 4.64
C PRO A 189 -11.22 2.72 4.80
N LEU A 190 -9.91 2.87 4.67
CA LEU A 190 -9.21 4.14 4.60
C LEU A 190 -8.78 4.36 3.15
N GLU A 191 -9.32 5.41 2.55
CA GLU A 191 -8.94 5.84 1.22
C GLU A 191 -8.34 7.24 1.32
N ASP A 192 -7.12 7.39 0.82
CA ASP A 192 -6.54 8.72 0.61
C ASP A 192 -7.30 9.42 -0.50
N LEU A 193 -7.77 10.63 -0.21
CA LEU A 193 -8.49 11.45 -1.17
C LEU A 193 -7.54 11.96 -2.26
N ASP A 194 -7.66 11.43 -3.47
CA ASP A 194 -6.96 11.93 -4.65
C ASP A 194 -7.92 12.70 -5.56
N TYR A 195 -7.78 14.03 -5.55
CA TYR A 195 -8.53 14.94 -6.41
C TYR A 195 -7.77 15.33 -7.68
N CYS A 196 -6.64 14.67 -7.98
CA CYS A 196 -5.91 14.89 -9.22
C CYS A 196 -6.61 14.19 -10.40
N VAL A 197 -6.40 14.72 -11.61
CA VAL A 197 -6.78 14.00 -12.84
C VAL A 197 -5.96 12.72 -12.93
N LYS A 198 -6.61 11.58 -13.19
CA LYS A 198 -5.90 10.31 -13.34
C LYS A 198 -4.98 10.39 -14.55
N PRO A 199 -3.65 10.24 -14.39
CA PRO A 199 -2.69 10.54 -15.44
C PRO A 199 -2.74 9.53 -16.59
N HIS A 200 -3.18 8.29 -16.34
CA HIS A 200 -3.20 7.20 -17.31
C HIS A 200 -4.63 6.70 -17.47
N CYS A 201 -5.33 7.17 -18.50
CA CYS A 201 -6.70 6.74 -18.79
C CYS A 201 -6.73 5.77 -19.97
N LEU A 202 -7.33 4.59 -19.77
CA LEU A 202 -7.46 3.55 -20.80
C LEU A 202 -8.60 3.82 -21.81
N SER A 203 -9.17 5.03 -21.82
CA SER A 203 -10.37 5.34 -22.63
C SER A 203 -10.05 5.82 -24.05
N GLY A 204 -8.79 5.73 -24.50
CA GLY A 204 -8.38 6.06 -25.88
C GLY A 204 -8.30 7.55 -26.21
N HIS A 205 -8.33 8.44 -25.22
CA HIS A 205 -8.05 9.86 -25.40
C HIS A 205 -6.56 10.17 -25.15
N ALA A 206 -6.07 11.31 -25.67
CA ALA A 206 -4.72 11.79 -25.38
C ALA A 206 -4.51 12.00 -23.87
N PRO A 207 -3.30 11.79 -23.33
CA PRO A 207 -3.03 12.01 -21.91
C PRO A 207 -3.29 13.46 -21.50
N TRP A 208 -3.58 13.69 -20.21
CA TRP A 208 -3.65 15.04 -19.66
C TRP A 208 -2.30 15.76 -19.87
N PRO A 209 -2.26 17.02 -20.34
CA PRO A 209 -3.36 18.00 -20.45
C PRO A 209 -4.13 18.03 -21.78
N GLU A 210 -3.77 17.21 -22.76
CA GLU A 210 -4.33 17.27 -24.12
C GLU A 210 -5.71 16.61 -24.25
N GLY A 211 -6.06 15.69 -23.34
CA GLY A 211 -7.35 15.01 -23.33
C GLY A 211 -7.83 14.64 -21.93
N ILE A 212 -9.15 14.70 -21.73
CA ILE A 212 -9.83 14.31 -20.49
C ILE A 212 -11.18 13.66 -20.80
N CYS A 213 -11.61 12.71 -19.98
CA CYS A 213 -12.94 12.12 -20.03
C CYS A 213 -13.54 12.02 -18.62
N THR A 214 -14.82 11.67 -18.53
CA THR A 214 -15.54 11.52 -17.26
C THR A 214 -14.99 10.42 -16.36
N LYS A 215 -14.20 9.48 -16.87
CA LYS A 215 -13.58 8.39 -16.09
C LYS A 215 -12.26 8.79 -15.41
N CYS A 216 -11.54 9.76 -15.97
CA CYS A 216 -10.27 10.26 -15.42
C CYS A 216 -10.39 11.62 -14.72
N GLN A 217 -11.48 12.35 -14.98
CA GLN A 217 -11.84 13.56 -14.24
C GLN A 217 -12.16 13.23 -12.77
N PRO A 218 -11.63 14.00 -11.79
CA PRO A 218 -11.99 13.83 -10.39
C PRO A 218 -13.46 14.21 -10.15
N SER A 219 -14.09 13.53 -9.20
CA SER A 219 -15.45 13.88 -8.77
C SER A 219 -15.51 15.29 -8.19
N ALA A 220 -16.67 15.93 -8.32
CA ALA A 220 -16.92 17.22 -7.68
C ALA A 220 -16.76 17.11 -6.15
N VAL A 221 -16.05 18.07 -5.56
CA VAL A 221 -15.75 18.07 -4.12
C VAL A 221 -16.90 18.71 -3.36
N THR A 222 -17.45 17.97 -2.39
CA THR A 222 -18.37 18.52 -1.38
C THR A 222 -17.63 18.69 -0.07
N LEU A 223 -17.41 19.94 0.35
CA LEU A 223 -16.72 20.23 1.61
C LEU A 223 -17.62 19.92 2.80
N GLN A 224 -17.35 18.80 3.47
CA GLN A 224 -17.95 18.45 4.74
C GLN A 224 -16.97 18.71 5.89
N ARG A 225 -17.49 19.06 7.06
CA ARG A 225 -16.64 19.22 8.25
C ARG A 225 -16.06 17.86 8.64
N GLN A 226 -14.74 17.79 8.79
CA GLN A 226 -14.06 16.56 9.19
C GLN A 226 -14.56 16.09 10.58
N PRO A 227 -15.09 14.85 10.71
CA PRO A 227 -15.71 14.38 11.95
C PRO A 227 -14.68 13.94 13.01
N PHE A 228 -13.42 13.78 12.62
CA PHE A 228 -12.32 13.34 13.47
C PHE A 228 -11.13 14.31 13.38
N ARG A 229 -10.15 14.11 14.26
CA ARG A 229 -8.81 14.72 14.23
C ARG A 229 -7.75 13.64 14.42
N MET A 230 -6.56 13.85 13.86
CA MET A 230 -5.39 12.98 14.07
C MET A 230 -5.03 12.95 15.55
#